data_AF-A0A1Y1LT74-F1
#
_entry.id   AF-A0A1Y1LT74-F1
#
_cell.length_a   1.000
_cell.length_b   1.000
_cell.length_c   1.000
_cell.angle_alpha   90.00
_cell.angle_beta   90.00
_cell.angle_gamma   90.00
#
_symmetry.space_group_name_H-M   'P 1'
#
loop_
_entity.id
_entity.type
_entity.pdbx_description
1 polymer ?
#
loop_
_entity_poly.entity_id
_entity_poly.type
_entity_poly.pdbx_seq_one_letter_code
_entity_poly.pdbx_strand_id
1 'polypeptide(L)'
;GGLASFFPDLIGSVLDAAKSTGHGATASSLASAGGSASATLSTLRIATLRLISDISKTHSSSVLQPYLTNIVAGVINAVHDRFYKISSEAIRTAEELVKTITPPRSRNSGSKFKAELESLYDVLMDKGSANDADAEVRQRAIHALGVLISRTFGDGSNLLSADKRMKALNILRERLKNETTRLAAVRAVDNVAAFASSPGELERGWIQDVALELSAQLRKANRSLRGSSVNALKHLILSKASQGQLEKQTVDGVVSALMPAVTNSDTHLLGPALVILASLTPSHADVTV
;
A
#
# COMPACT_ATOMS: atom_id res chain seq x y z
N GLY A 1 21.70 -7.30 7.35
CA GLY A 1 22.80 -6.51 6.76
C GLY A 1 23.90 -6.32 7.79
N GLY A 2 25.09 -5.89 7.35
CA GLY A 2 26.25 -5.69 8.22
C GLY A 2 26.17 -4.46 9.16
N LEU A 3 25.07 -3.70 9.14
CA LEU A 3 24.91 -2.51 9.97
C LEU A 3 24.37 -2.80 11.38
N ALA A 4 23.90 -4.03 11.64
CA ALA A 4 23.24 -4.40 12.89
C ALA A 4 24.08 -4.09 14.14
N SER A 5 25.40 -4.31 14.08
CA SER A 5 26.33 -4.02 15.18
C SER A 5 26.49 -2.53 15.47
N PHE A 6 26.16 -1.65 14.52
CA PHE A 6 26.32 -0.20 14.64
C PHE A 6 25.00 0.52 14.94
N PHE A 7 23.88 -0.20 15.06
CA PHE A 7 22.58 0.42 15.35
C PHE A 7 22.51 1.21 16.66
N PRO A 8 23.14 0.78 17.77
CA PRO A 8 23.16 1.57 19.00
C PRO A 8 23.69 3.00 18.77
N ASP A 9 24.73 3.13 17.95
CA ASP A 9 25.41 4.41 17.70
C ASP A 9 24.75 5.20 16.55
N LEU A 10 24.23 4.49 15.54
CA LEU A 10 23.72 5.10 14.31
C LEU A 10 22.28 5.58 14.42
N ILE A 11 21.40 4.82 15.09
CA ILE A 11 19.95 5.07 14.99
C ILE A 11 19.55 6.39 15.63
N GLY A 12 20.16 6.80 16.74
CA GLY A 12 19.91 8.10 17.34
C GLY A 12 20.15 9.25 16.35
N SER A 13 21.36 9.27 15.79
CA SER A 13 21.77 10.29 14.80
C SER A 13 20.89 10.30 13.55
N VAL A 14 20.49 9.12 13.07
CA VAL A 14 19.57 8.97 11.92
C VAL A 14 18.19 9.54 12.26
N LEU A 15 17.67 9.27 13.46
CA LEU A 15 16.36 9.79 13.86
C LEU A 15 16.38 11.31 14.08
N ASP A 16 17.47 11.85 14.60
CA ASP A 16 17.63 13.30 14.79
C ASP A 16 17.71 14.02 13.45
N ALA A 17 18.44 13.46 12.49
CA ALA A 17 18.47 13.97 11.12
C ALA A 17 17.07 13.97 10.49
N ALA A 18 16.27 12.90 10.68
CA ALA A 18 14.91 12.81 10.14
C ALA A 18 13.94 13.84 10.76
N LYS A 19 14.09 14.12 12.06
CA LYS A 19 13.24 15.05 12.83
C LYS A 19 13.59 16.52 12.65
N SER A 20 14.79 16.85 12.14
CA SER A 20 15.28 18.22 12.03
C SER A 20 14.28 19.14 11.29
N THR A 21 13.51 19.92 12.04
CA THR A 21 12.64 20.95 11.47
C THR A 21 13.49 22.19 11.28
N GLY A 22 13.58 22.68 10.04
CA GLY A 22 14.50 23.76 9.70
C GLY A 22 14.13 25.09 10.36
N HIS A 23 14.62 25.34 11.58
CA HIS A 23 14.69 26.65 12.24
C HIS A 23 15.86 26.70 13.24
N GLY A 24 17.08 26.34 12.82
CA GLY A 24 18.26 26.53 13.66
C GLY A 24 19.55 26.12 12.99
N ALA A 25 20.38 27.11 12.68
CA ALA A 25 21.86 27.20 12.64
C ALA A 25 22.78 25.94 12.56
N THR A 26 22.35 24.74 12.16
CA THR A 26 23.20 23.54 12.09
C THR A 26 23.58 23.12 10.68
N ALA A 27 23.10 23.84 9.65
CA ALA A 27 23.54 23.62 8.27
C ALA A 27 25.02 24.02 8.03
N SER A 28 25.65 24.73 8.97
CA SER A 28 27.02 25.24 8.85
C SER A 28 28.11 24.24 9.22
N SER A 29 27.82 23.15 9.93
CA SER A 29 28.86 22.21 10.38
C SER A 29 29.15 21.05 9.42
N LEU A 30 28.27 20.77 8.44
CA LEU A 30 28.57 19.79 7.37
C LEU A 30 29.22 20.41 6.14
N ALA A 31 29.21 21.74 6.00
CA ALA A 31 29.84 22.44 4.88
C ALA A 31 31.39 22.41 4.94
N SER A 32 31.99 22.01 6.07
CA SER A 32 33.45 21.93 6.24
C SER A 32 34.07 20.65 5.67
N ALA A 33 33.26 19.65 5.29
CA ALA A 33 33.74 18.38 4.74
C ALA A 33 33.70 18.36 3.21
N GLY A 34 34.34 19.34 2.54
CA GLY A 34 34.90 19.26 1.18
C GLY A 34 34.06 18.73 0.00
N GLY A 35 32.76 18.45 0.17
CA GLY A 35 31.90 17.85 -0.84
C GLY A 35 31.04 18.90 -1.54
N SER A 36 31.23 19.08 -2.84
CA SER A 36 30.37 19.90 -3.68
C SER A 36 28.95 19.32 -3.76
N ALA A 37 28.04 19.78 -2.90
CA ALA A 37 26.60 19.82 -3.17
C ALA A 37 25.91 20.69 -2.12
N SER A 38 25.03 21.58 -2.57
CA SER A 38 24.03 22.24 -1.74
C SER A 38 23.05 21.18 -1.19
N ALA A 39 23.46 20.42 -0.17
CA ALA A 39 22.59 19.51 0.55
C ALA A 39 21.67 20.36 1.43
N THR A 40 20.54 20.79 0.88
CA THR A 40 19.50 21.45 1.69
C THR A 40 19.02 20.48 2.76
N LEU A 41 18.61 21.00 3.92
CA LEU A 41 18.10 20.18 5.03
C LEU A 41 17.01 19.18 4.58
N SER A 42 16.17 19.58 3.61
CA SER A 42 15.16 18.71 3.02
C SER A 42 15.74 17.53 2.24
N THR A 43 16.84 17.71 1.50
CA THR A 43 17.51 16.60 0.79
C THR A 43 18.13 15.61 1.77
N LEU A 44 18.71 16.09 2.88
CA LEU A 44 19.21 15.24 3.95
C LEU A 44 18.07 14.42 4.56
N ARG A 45 16.96 15.06 4.95
CA ARG A 45 15.79 14.37 5.52
C ARG A 45 15.21 13.30 4.60
N ILE A 46 15.09 13.60 3.30
CA ILE A 46 14.68 12.61 2.31
C ILE A 46 15.67 11.43 2.29
N ALA A 47 16.98 11.69 2.20
CA ALA A 47 17.99 10.64 2.22
C ALA A 47 17.95 9.80 3.51
N THR A 48 17.72 10.42 4.65
CA THR A 48 17.57 9.77 5.95
C THR A 48 16.35 8.85 5.98
N LEU A 49 15.19 9.31 5.52
CA LEU A 49 13.98 8.48 5.42
C LEU A 49 14.20 7.29 4.48
N ARG A 50 14.88 7.50 3.34
CA ARG A 50 15.29 6.41 2.43
C ARG A 50 16.17 5.38 3.14
N LEU A 51 17.15 5.84 3.90
CA LEU A 51 18.02 4.96 4.68
C LEU A 51 17.24 4.15 5.72
N ILE A 52 16.31 4.78 6.45
CA ILE A 52 15.42 4.08 7.40
C ILE A 52 14.61 3.00 6.66
N SER A 53 14.01 3.36 5.51
CA SER A 53 13.25 2.43 4.67
C SER A 53 14.10 1.23 4.23
N ASP A 54 15.35 1.47 3.80
CA ASP A 54 16.26 0.41 3.37
C ASP A 54 16.72 -0.46 4.55
N ILE A 55 16.95 0.13 5.73
CA ILE A 55 17.25 -0.60 6.96
C ILE A 55 16.08 -1.53 7.33
N SER A 56 14.85 -1.00 7.35
CA SER A 56 13.62 -1.77 7.60
C SER A 56 13.45 -2.93 6.62
N LYS A 57 13.77 -2.70 5.34
CA LYS A 57 13.68 -3.73 4.30
C LYS A 57 14.75 -4.82 4.44
N THR A 58 15.99 -4.47 4.80
CA THR A 58 17.16 -5.38 4.70
C THR A 58 17.57 -6.06 6.01
N HIS A 59 17.05 -5.64 7.17
CA HIS A 59 17.37 -6.23 8.47
C HIS A 59 16.21 -7.04 9.03
N SER A 60 16.52 -8.09 9.80
CA SER A 60 15.48 -8.89 10.44
C SER A 60 14.71 -8.05 11.45
N SER A 61 13.40 -8.30 11.56
CA SER A 61 12.54 -7.56 12.50
C SER A 61 13.04 -7.68 13.95
N SER A 62 13.67 -8.80 14.31
CA SER A 62 14.26 -9.05 15.65
C SER A 62 15.32 -8.02 16.04
N VAL A 63 16.19 -7.62 15.12
CA VAL A 63 17.27 -6.66 15.38
C VAL A 63 16.72 -5.24 15.49
N LEU A 64 15.62 -4.94 14.81
CA LEU A 64 15.00 -3.61 14.82
C LEU A 64 14.10 -3.38 16.03
N GLN A 65 13.62 -4.43 16.72
CA GLN A 65 12.64 -4.31 17.81
C GLN A 65 12.97 -3.25 18.86
N PRO A 66 14.21 -3.12 19.37
CA PRO A 66 14.55 -2.13 20.38
C PRO A 66 14.36 -0.68 19.91
N TYR A 67 14.35 -0.46 18.59
CA TYR A 67 14.36 0.86 17.96
C TYR A 67 13.04 1.20 17.27
N LEU A 68 12.18 0.20 17.01
CA LEU A 68 10.99 0.36 16.18
C LEU A 68 10.03 1.45 16.67
N THR A 69 9.75 1.52 17.97
CA THR A 69 8.85 2.54 18.54
C THR A 69 9.35 3.96 18.23
N ASN A 70 10.65 4.21 18.41
CA ASN A 70 11.26 5.52 18.12
C ASN A 70 11.29 5.83 16.62
N ILE A 71 11.56 4.82 15.79
CA ILE A 71 11.55 4.96 14.34
C ILE A 71 10.14 5.29 13.83
N VAL A 72 9.12 4.56 14.30
CA VAL A 72 7.71 4.80 13.94
C VAL A 72 7.29 6.21 14.31
N ALA A 73 7.58 6.65 15.54
CA ALA A 73 7.26 8.02 15.97
C ALA A 73 7.96 9.08 15.09
N GLY A 74 9.24 8.88 14.76
CA GLY A 74 9.99 9.78 13.87
C GLY A 74 9.41 9.86 12.46
N VAL A 75 9.00 8.72 11.90
CA VAL A 75 8.39 8.64 10.57
C VAL A 75 7.00 9.27 10.55
N ILE A 76 6.17 9.01 11.56
CA ILE A 76 4.84 9.64 11.69
C ILE A 76 4.97 11.17 11.69
N ASN A 77 5.89 11.72 12.47
CA ASN A 77 6.14 13.16 12.48
C ASN A 77 6.54 13.69 11.10
N ALA A 78 7.36 12.94 10.36
CA ALA A 78 7.77 13.32 9.00
C ALA A 78 6.64 13.23 7.97
N VAL A 79 5.60 12.41 8.18
CA VAL A 79 4.42 12.38 7.29
C VAL A 79 3.64 13.70 7.35
N HIS A 80 3.65 14.40 8.48
CA HIS A 80 2.99 15.70 8.64
C HIS A 80 3.84 16.89 8.18
N ASP A 81 4.97 16.64 7.50
CA ASP A 81 5.82 17.71 7.00
C ASP A 81 5.10 18.56 5.94
N ARG A 82 5.33 19.88 5.99
CA ARG A 82 4.76 20.83 5.03
C ARG A 82 5.29 20.60 3.62
N PHE A 83 6.51 20.09 3.48
CA PHE A 83 7.08 19.78 2.18
C PHE A 83 6.66 18.38 1.75
N TYR A 84 5.80 18.33 0.73
CA TYR A 84 5.16 17.10 0.26
C TYR A 84 6.15 15.98 -0.13
N LYS A 85 7.38 16.31 -0.59
CA LYS A 85 8.39 15.28 -0.89
C LYS A 85 8.90 14.56 0.35
N ILE A 86 9.01 15.26 1.48
CA ILE A 86 9.35 14.63 2.76
C ILE A 86 8.17 13.79 3.23
N SER A 87 6.96 14.33 3.16
CA SER A 87 5.72 13.59 3.50
C SER A 87 5.56 12.30 2.68
N SER A 88 5.74 12.38 1.36
CA SER A 88 5.68 11.23 0.43
C SER A 88 6.76 10.18 0.74
N GLU A 89 7.99 10.60 1.01
CA GLU A 89 9.09 9.70 1.38
C GLU A 89 8.86 9.07 2.76
N ALA A 90 8.28 9.81 3.71
CA ALA A 90 7.90 9.30 5.02
C ALA A 90 6.79 8.24 4.91
N ILE A 91 5.79 8.43 4.04
CA ILE A 91 4.75 7.42 3.78
C ILE A 91 5.36 6.16 3.15
N ARG A 92 6.32 6.30 2.23
CA ARG A 92 7.05 5.15 1.69
C ARG A 92 7.78 4.38 2.79
N THR A 93 8.38 5.10 3.72
CA THR A 93 9.06 4.52 4.89
C THR A 93 8.07 3.84 5.83
N ALA A 94 6.90 4.45 6.06
CA ALA A 94 5.80 3.88 6.84
C ALA A 94 5.32 2.53 6.26
N GLU A 95 5.24 2.41 4.93
CA GLU A 95 4.92 1.14 4.26
C GLU A 95 5.93 0.02 4.59
N GLU A 96 7.23 0.32 4.58
CA GLU A 96 8.26 -0.66 4.95
C GLU A 96 8.24 -0.99 6.45
N LEU A 97 7.89 -0.03 7.31
CA LEU A 97 7.68 -0.28 8.74
C LEU A 97 6.48 -1.19 8.99
N VAL A 98 5.35 -0.98 8.29
CA VAL A 98 4.20 -1.89 8.31
C VAL A 98 4.65 -3.31 7.98
N LYS A 99 5.40 -3.51 6.87
CA LYS A 99 5.92 -4.83 6.49
C LYS A 99 6.85 -5.42 7.56
N THR A 100 7.59 -4.59 8.27
CA THR A 100 8.54 -4.98 9.32
C THR A 100 7.83 -5.47 10.58
N ILE A 101 6.74 -4.81 11.00
CA ILE A 101 6.01 -5.11 12.23
C ILE A 101 4.87 -6.13 12.05
N THR A 102 4.53 -6.49 10.81
CA THR A 102 3.50 -7.47 10.48
C THR A 102 4.08 -8.80 9.97
N PRO A 103 3.31 -9.90 10.00
CA PRO A 103 3.68 -11.15 9.33
C PRO A 103 3.94 -10.96 7.81
N PRO A 104 4.78 -11.81 7.20
CA PRO A 104 5.51 -12.94 7.80
C PRO A 104 6.77 -12.54 8.58
N ARG A 105 7.21 -11.27 8.52
CA ARG A 105 8.48 -10.82 9.13
C ARG A 105 8.43 -10.75 10.66
N SER A 106 7.25 -10.47 11.22
CA SER A 106 7.04 -10.32 12.66
C SER A 106 6.11 -11.39 13.25
N ARG A 107 6.08 -12.62 12.69
CA ARG A 107 5.12 -13.67 13.08
C ARG A 107 5.08 -13.94 14.61
N ASN A 108 6.21 -13.76 15.31
CA ASN A 108 6.32 -13.98 16.77
C ASN A 108 6.32 -12.69 17.61
N SER A 109 6.18 -11.51 17.01
CA SER A 109 6.33 -10.22 17.73
C SER A 109 5.36 -9.14 17.27
N GLY A 110 4.50 -9.41 16.28
CA GLY A 110 3.56 -8.44 15.73
C GLY A 110 2.56 -7.89 16.75
N SER A 111 2.19 -8.68 17.76
CA SER A 111 1.32 -8.22 18.85
C SER A 111 1.95 -7.14 19.73
N LYS A 112 3.29 -7.10 19.84
CA LYS A 112 4.00 -6.10 20.66
C LYS A 112 3.92 -4.69 20.06
N PHE A 113 3.83 -4.59 18.74
CA PHE A 113 3.84 -3.32 18.00
C PHE A 113 2.46 -2.93 17.48
N LYS A 114 1.40 -3.39 18.15
CA LYS A 114 0.02 -3.12 17.73
C LYS A 114 -0.30 -1.61 17.80
N ALA A 115 0.14 -0.93 18.85
CA ALA A 115 -0.08 0.52 18.99
C ALA A 115 0.63 1.32 17.88
N GLU A 116 1.84 0.93 17.52
CA GLU A 116 2.60 1.50 16.41
C GLU A 116 1.91 1.24 15.07
N LEU A 117 1.41 0.02 14.84
CA LEU A 117 0.65 -0.29 13.63
C LEU A 117 -0.64 0.54 13.53
N GLU A 118 -1.34 0.73 14.65
CA GLU A 118 -2.54 1.56 14.68
C GLU A 118 -2.22 3.03 14.39
N SER A 119 -1.11 3.55 14.92
CA SER A 119 -0.67 4.92 14.64
C SER A 119 -0.28 5.11 13.17
N LEU A 120 0.37 4.10 12.56
CA LEU A 120 0.65 4.09 11.11
C LEU A 120 -0.65 4.02 10.30
N TYR A 121 -1.62 3.20 10.72
CA TYR A 121 -2.93 3.13 10.09
C TYR A 121 -3.63 4.51 10.09
N ASP A 122 -3.67 5.19 11.23
CA ASP A 122 -4.39 6.46 11.36
C ASP A 122 -3.79 7.54 10.43
N VAL A 123 -2.47 7.62 10.34
CA VAL A 123 -1.76 8.56 9.45
C VAL A 123 -1.97 8.22 7.97
N LEU A 124 -1.94 6.93 7.61
CA LEU A 124 -2.21 6.50 6.23
C LEU A 124 -3.66 6.76 5.82
N MET A 125 -4.60 6.58 6.74
CA MET A 125 -6.01 6.93 6.54
C MET A 125 -6.21 8.43 6.36
N ASP A 126 -5.60 9.26 7.21
CA ASP A 126 -5.62 10.73 7.09
C ASP A 126 -5.13 11.17 5.70
N LYS A 127 -3.93 10.74 5.32
CA LYS A 127 -3.32 11.14 4.03
C LYS A 127 -4.01 10.53 2.81
N GLY A 128 -4.56 9.32 2.91
CA GLY A 128 -5.28 8.67 1.81
C GLY A 128 -6.69 9.24 1.57
N SER A 129 -7.32 9.77 2.61
CA SER A 129 -8.67 10.36 2.57
C SER A 129 -8.66 11.89 2.41
N ALA A 130 -7.56 12.58 2.69
CA ALA A 130 -7.40 14.00 2.43
C ALA A 130 -7.60 14.32 0.94
N ASN A 131 -8.34 15.39 0.62
CA ASN A 131 -8.53 15.87 -0.75
C ASN A 131 -7.63 17.06 -1.10
N ASP A 132 -7.17 17.78 -0.09
CA ASP A 132 -6.28 18.95 -0.12
C ASP A 132 -4.79 18.59 -0.08
N ALA A 133 -4.46 17.35 0.29
CA ALA A 133 -3.09 16.85 0.23
C ALA A 133 -2.58 16.73 -1.21
N ASP A 134 -1.26 16.92 -1.37
CA ASP A 134 -0.56 16.75 -2.64
C ASP A 134 -0.87 15.38 -3.27
N ALA A 135 -1.02 15.35 -4.60
CA ALA A 135 -1.43 14.14 -5.31
C ALA A 135 -0.45 12.97 -5.08
N GLU A 136 0.85 13.24 -4.99
CA GLU A 136 1.87 12.21 -4.74
C GLU A 136 1.70 11.61 -3.34
N VAL A 137 1.49 12.46 -2.33
CA VAL A 137 1.25 12.07 -0.93
C VAL A 137 0.02 11.17 -0.84
N ARG A 138 -1.09 11.58 -1.46
CA ARG A 138 -2.34 10.80 -1.47
C ARG A 138 -2.17 9.44 -2.15
N GLN A 139 -1.58 9.41 -3.34
CA GLN A 139 -1.32 8.17 -4.07
C GLN A 139 -0.44 7.21 -3.26
N ARG A 140 0.60 7.74 -2.59
CA ARG A 140 1.48 6.94 -1.74
C ARG A 140 0.75 6.38 -0.53
N ALA A 141 -0.08 7.20 0.13
CA ALA A 141 -0.87 6.78 1.30
C ALA A 141 -1.85 5.68 0.94
N ILE A 142 -2.55 5.80 -0.19
CA ILE A 142 -3.49 4.80 -0.69
C ILE A 142 -2.77 3.46 -0.95
N HIS A 143 -1.61 3.48 -1.58
CA HIS A 143 -0.82 2.28 -1.80
C HIS A 143 -0.39 1.62 -0.48
N ALA A 144 0.18 2.41 0.44
CA ALA A 144 0.63 1.93 1.74
C ALA A 144 -0.53 1.38 2.60
N LEU A 145 -1.72 1.99 2.50
CA LEU A 145 -2.93 1.49 3.16
C LEU A 145 -3.36 0.12 2.63
N GLY A 146 -3.28 -0.10 1.31
CA GLY A 146 -3.51 -1.42 0.71
C GLY A 146 -2.53 -2.48 1.23
N VAL A 147 -1.24 -2.13 1.35
CA VAL A 147 -0.22 -3.01 1.95
C VAL A 147 -0.58 -3.32 3.41
N LEU A 148 -0.95 -2.31 4.20
CA LEU A 148 -1.32 -2.50 5.60
C LEU A 148 -2.49 -3.46 5.75
N ILE A 149 -3.58 -3.26 5.02
CA ILE A 149 -4.74 -4.15 5.05
C ILE A 149 -4.31 -5.58 4.69
N SER A 150 -3.60 -5.75 3.58
CA SER A 150 -3.13 -7.04 3.08
C SER A 150 -2.30 -7.82 4.11
N ARG A 151 -1.48 -7.10 4.89
CA ARG A 151 -0.63 -7.67 5.94
C ARG A 151 -1.35 -8.00 7.25
N THR A 152 -2.61 -7.57 7.37
CA THR A 152 -3.48 -7.83 8.52
C THR A 152 -4.56 -8.86 8.22
N PHE A 153 -4.38 -9.64 7.16
CA PHE A 153 -5.13 -10.87 6.86
C PHE A 153 -4.43 -12.10 7.45
N GLY A 154 -5.14 -13.23 7.53
CA GLY A 154 -4.63 -14.50 8.05
C GLY A 154 -3.96 -14.38 9.43
N ASP A 155 -2.67 -14.69 9.51
CA ASP A 155 -1.83 -14.60 10.72
C ASP A 155 -1.85 -13.19 11.36
N GLY A 156 -2.14 -12.14 10.57
CA GLY A 156 -2.23 -10.75 11.02
C GLY A 156 -3.63 -10.30 11.43
N SER A 157 -4.63 -11.19 11.42
CA SER A 157 -6.05 -10.84 11.62
C SER A 157 -6.34 -10.09 12.92
N ASN A 158 -5.62 -10.40 14.00
CA ASN A 158 -5.77 -9.78 15.33
C ASN A 158 -5.07 -8.40 15.47
N LEU A 159 -4.31 -7.99 14.47
CA LEU A 159 -3.52 -6.74 14.49
C LEU A 159 -4.36 -5.51 14.15
N LEU A 160 -5.46 -5.67 13.40
CA LEU A 160 -6.36 -4.59 13.01
C LEU A 160 -7.81 -5.00 13.27
N SER A 161 -8.60 -4.12 13.88
CA SER A 161 -10.02 -4.38 14.13
C SER A 161 -10.80 -4.48 12.81
N ALA A 162 -11.91 -5.24 12.83
CA ALA A 162 -12.76 -5.39 11.65
C ALA A 162 -13.33 -4.05 11.16
N ASP A 163 -13.72 -3.14 12.08
CA ASP A 163 -14.20 -1.80 11.74
C ASP A 163 -13.13 -0.95 11.04
N LYS A 164 -11.90 -0.90 11.57
CA LYS A 164 -10.78 -0.19 10.91
C LYS A 164 -10.48 -0.79 9.53
N ARG A 165 -10.48 -2.12 9.43
CA ARG A 165 -10.27 -2.82 8.15
C ARG A 165 -11.34 -2.43 7.11
N MET A 166 -12.61 -2.46 7.48
CA MET A 166 -13.73 -2.11 6.61
C MET A 166 -13.68 -0.64 6.17
N LYS A 167 -13.38 0.27 7.09
CA LYS A 167 -13.19 1.70 6.77
C LYS A 167 -12.09 1.91 5.74
N ALA A 168 -10.94 1.28 5.91
CA ALA A 168 -9.84 1.40 4.95
C ALA A 168 -10.17 0.79 3.59
N LEU A 169 -10.83 -0.38 3.56
CA LEU A 169 -11.33 -0.99 2.31
C LEU A 169 -12.29 -0.06 1.57
N ASN A 170 -13.20 0.62 2.28
CA ASN A 170 -14.12 1.58 1.69
C ASN A 170 -13.42 2.80 1.11
N ILE A 171 -12.37 3.32 1.77
CA ILE A 171 -11.53 4.37 1.19
C ILE A 171 -10.87 3.92 -0.12
N LEU A 172 -10.33 2.70 -0.18
CA LEU A 172 -9.75 2.17 -1.43
C LEU A 172 -10.80 2.12 -2.55
N ARG A 173 -12.01 1.63 -2.24
CA ARG A 173 -13.14 1.58 -3.18
C ARG A 173 -13.52 2.97 -3.69
N GLU A 174 -13.62 3.96 -2.81
CA GLU A 174 -13.93 5.34 -3.20
C GLU A 174 -12.83 5.93 -4.10
N ARG A 175 -11.56 5.68 -3.77
CA ARG A 175 -10.42 6.19 -4.52
C ARG A 175 -10.23 5.53 -5.90
N LEU A 176 -10.83 4.36 -6.16
CA LEU A 176 -10.91 3.77 -7.50
C LEU A 176 -11.71 4.65 -8.48
N LYS A 177 -12.72 5.38 -7.98
CA LYS A 177 -13.60 6.23 -8.81
C LYS A 177 -12.96 7.58 -9.16
N ASN A 178 -11.90 7.97 -8.45
CA ASN A 178 -11.27 9.28 -8.58
C ASN A 178 -10.12 9.28 -9.59
N GLU A 179 -10.08 10.23 -10.53
CA GLU A 179 -9.09 10.24 -11.63
C GLU A 179 -7.64 10.31 -11.18
N THR A 180 -7.36 11.20 -10.24
CA THR A 180 -6.00 11.43 -9.77
C THR A 180 -5.44 10.27 -8.95
N THR A 181 -6.30 9.44 -8.35
CA THR A 181 -5.88 8.38 -7.42
C THR A 181 -6.19 6.97 -7.90
N ARG A 182 -7.00 6.79 -8.95
CA ARG A 182 -7.50 5.46 -9.36
C ARG A 182 -6.40 4.45 -9.59
N LEU A 183 -5.27 4.83 -10.21
CA LEU A 183 -4.17 3.89 -10.44
C LEU A 183 -3.52 3.40 -9.14
N ALA A 184 -3.37 4.28 -8.15
CA ALA A 184 -2.84 3.89 -6.83
C ALA A 184 -3.83 2.99 -6.09
N ALA A 185 -5.13 3.30 -6.16
CA ALA A 185 -6.19 2.49 -5.58
C ALA A 185 -6.28 1.10 -6.22
N VAL A 186 -6.13 1.00 -7.54
CA VAL A 186 -6.07 -0.29 -8.26
C VAL A 186 -4.93 -1.17 -7.73
N ARG A 187 -3.73 -0.61 -7.54
CA ARG A 187 -2.59 -1.36 -6.99
C ARG A 187 -2.79 -1.75 -5.53
N ALA A 188 -3.44 -0.89 -4.75
CA ALA A 188 -3.79 -1.20 -3.36
C ALA A 188 -4.80 -2.36 -3.30
N VAL A 189 -5.83 -2.33 -4.14
CA VAL A 189 -6.84 -3.39 -4.27
C VAL A 189 -6.24 -4.70 -4.80
N ASP A 190 -5.33 -4.62 -5.78
CA ASP A 190 -4.59 -5.78 -6.29
C ASP A 190 -3.86 -6.52 -5.16
N ASN A 191 -3.19 -5.77 -4.29
CA ASN A 191 -2.52 -6.30 -3.11
C ASN A 191 -3.53 -6.93 -2.12
N VAL A 192 -4.60 -6.21 -1.79
CA VAL A 192 -5.66 -6.71 -0.91
C VAL A 192 -6.22 -8.04 -1.42
N ALA A 193 -6.56 -8.10 -2.70
CA ALA A 193 -7.11 -9.28 -3.34
C ALA A 193 -6.12 -10.46 -3.39
N ALA A 194 -4.84 -10.18 -3.65
CA ALA A 194 -3.79 -11.20 -3.71
C ALA A 194 -3.49 -11.86 -2.35
N PHE A 195 -3.69 -11.14 -1.24
CA PHE A 195 -3.44 -11.65 0.11
C PHE A 195 -4.69 -12.12 0.85
N ALA A 196 -5.88 -11.66 0.46
CA ALA A 196 -7.14 -12.18 0.98
C ALA A 196 -7.28 -13.66 0.60
N SER A 197 -7.28 -14.53 1.61
CA SER A 197 -7.17 -15.98 1.44
C SER A 197 -8.23 -16.76 2.23
N SER A 198 -9.03 -16.07 3.04
CA SER A 198 -10.06 -16.70 3.88
C SER A 198 -11.43 -16.05 3.65
N PRO A 199 -12.53 -16.85 3.67
CA PRO A 199 -13.87 -16.30 3.69
C PRO A 199 -14.06 -15.33 4.86
N GLY A 200 -14.78 -14.23 4.64
CA GLY A 200 -15.05 -13.21 5.65
C GLY A 200 -13.98 -12.10 5.78
N GLU A 201 -12.84 -12.20 5.08
CA GLU A 201 -11.84 -11.11 5.03
C GLU A 201 -12.30 -9.93 4.17
N LEU A 202 -13.16 -10.20 3.18
CA LEU A 202 -13.77 -9.23 2.29
C LEU A 202 -15.30 -9.39 2.30
N GLU A 203 -16.00 -8.26 2.34
CA GLU A 203 -17.47 -8.24 2.35
C GLU A 203 -18.05 -8.39 0.94
N ARG A 204 -19.20 -9.07 0.89
CA ARG A 204 -20.02 -9.29 -0.31
C ARG A 204 -20.69 -8.04 -0.88
N GLY A 205 -20.51 -6.85 -0.31
CA GLY A 205 -20.87 -5.61 -1.02
C GLY A 205 -19.65 -5.05 -1.74
N TRP A 206 -18.52 -5.07 -1.03
CA TRP A 206 -17.26 -4.51 -1.48
C TRP A 206 -16.70 -5.25 -2.69
N ILE A 207 -16.74 -6.59 -2.71
CA ILE A 207 -16.23 -7.40 -3.83
C ILE A 207 -16.92 -7.02 -5.16
N GLN A 208 -18.24 -6.81 -5.13
CA GLN A 208 -19.12 -6.57 -6.27
C GLN A 208 -18.85 -5.18 -6.83
N ASP A 209 -18.88 -4.17 -5.95
CA ASP A 209 -18.55 -2.79 -6.30
C ASP A 209 -17.16 -2.69 -6.94
N VAL A 210 -16.16 -3.32 -6.33
CA VAL A 210 -14.78 -3.26 -6.81
C VAL A 210 -14.61 -4.02 -8.12
N ALA A 211 -15.21 -5.20 -8.26
CA ALA A 211 -15.15 -5.97 -9.50
C ALA A 211 -15.74 -5.19 -10.68
N LEU A 212 -16.90 -4.54 -10.49
CA LEU A 212 -17.53 -3.72 -11.51
C LEU A 212 -16.71 -2.46 -11.84
N GLU A 213 -16.16 -1.79 -10.82
CA GLU A 213 -15.33 -0.60 -11.04
C GLU A 213 -14.03 -0.93 -11.79
N LEU A 214 -13.34 -2.02 -11.42
CA LEU A 214 -12.15 -2.50 -12.13
C LEU A 214 -12.47 -2.89 -13.58
N SER A 215 -13.64 -3.51 -13.80
CA SER A 215 -14.14 -3.86 -15.14
C SER A 215 -14.42 -2.62 -15.99
N ALA A 216 -15.03 -1.59 -15.42
CA ALA A 216 -15.32 -0.33 -16.11
C ALA A 216 -14.02 0.40 -16.54
N GLN A 217 -12.93 0.23 -15.80
CA GLN A 217 -11.63 0.82 -16.13
C GLN A 217 -10.96 0.20 -17.36
N LEU A 218 -11.34 -1.02 -17.77
CA LEU A 218 -10.78 -1.70 -18.95
C LEU A 218 -11.10 -0.98 -20.27
N ARG A 219 -12.16 -0.15 -20.29
CA ARG A 219 -12.58 0.63 -21.47
C ARG A 219 -11.89 2.00 -21.55
N LYS A 220 -11.04 2.36 -20.58
CA LYS A 220 -10.37 3.67 -20.53
C LYS A 220 -9.13 3.70 -21.44
N ALA A 221 -8.75 4.89 -21.91
CA ALA A 221 -7.61 5.06 -22.82
C ALA A 221 -6.24 4.78 -22.18
N ASN A 222 -6.11 4.86 -20.86
CA ASN A 222 -4.84 4.68 -20.17
C ASN A 222 -4.44 3.19 -20.10
N ARG A 223 -3.45 2.77 -20.90
CA ARG A 223 -2.94 1.39 -20.95
C ARG A 223 -2.44 0.87 -19.60
N SER A 224 -1.72 1.68 -18.82
CA SER A 224 -1.22 1.28 -17.50
C SER A 224 -2.36 1.04 -16.51
N LEU A 225 -3.43 1.84 -16.60
CA LEU A 225 -4.63 1.63 -15.80
C LEU A 225 -5.28 0.30 -16.17
N ARG A 226 -5.62 0.09 -17.45
CA ARG A 226 -6.25 -1.16 -17.92
C ARG A 226 -5.49 -2.40 -17.48
N GLY A 227 -4.16 -2.41 -17.69
CA GLY A 227 -3.31 -3.54 -17.33
C GLY A 227 -3.24 -3.79 -15.82
N SER A 228 -3.25 -2.74 -15.01
CA SER A 228 -3.31 -2.90 -13.55
C SER A 228 -4.69 -3.38 -13.10
N SER A 229 -5.75 -2.84 -13.70
CA SER A 229 -7.14 -3.16 -13.32
C SER A 229 -7.52 -4.59 -13.66
N VAL A 230 -7.08 -5.12 -14.82
CA VAL A 230 -7.36 -6.52 -15.17
C VAL A 230 -6.61 -7.50 -14.27
N ASN A 231 -5.39 -7.15 -13.81
CA ASN A 231 -4.66 -7.99 -12.87
C ASN A 231 -5.28 -7.96 -11.47
N ALA A 232 -5.68 -6.79 -10.99
CA ALA A 232 -6.43 -6.64 -9.75
C ALA A 232 -7.74 -7.43 -9.78
N LEU A 233 -8.47 -7.35 -10.90
CA LEU A 233 -9.72 -8.08 -11.11
C LEU A 233 -9.48 -9.59 -11.10
N LYS A 234 -8.41 -10.06 -11.74
CA LYS A 234 -7.99 -11.47 -11.70
C LYS A 234 -7.72 -11.92 -10.28
N HIS A 235 -6.90 -11.20 -9.50
CA HIS A 235 -6.65 -11.58 -8.11
C HIS A 235 -7.91 -11.57 -7.27
N LEU A 236 -8.83 -10.61 -7.48
CA LEU A 236 -10.08 -10.53 -6.74
C LEU A 236 -10.98 -11.74 -7.03
N ILE A 237 -11.20 -12.06 -8.31
CA ILE A 237 -12.09 -13.15 -8.70
C ILE A 237 -11.52 -14.51 -8.30
N LEU A 238 -10.20 -14.69 -8.40
CA LEU A 238 -9.53 -15.95 -8.04
C LEU A 238 -9.26 -16.07 -6.53
N SER A 239 -9.48 -15.02 -5.74
CA SER A 239 -9.28 -15.06 -4.30
C SER A 239 -10.28 -16.00 -3.62
N LYS A 240 -9.79 -16.78 -2.66
CA LYS A 240 -10.63 -17.59 -1.77
C LYS A 240 -11.63 -16.76 -0.97
N ALA A 241 -11.31 -15.49 -0.69
CA ALA A 241 -12.23 -14.59 -0.01
C ALA A 241 -13.47 -14.26 -0.87
N SER A 242 -13.35 -14.28 -2.20
CA SER A 242 -14.44 -13.98 -3.13
C SER A 242 -15.16 -15.21 -3.69
N GLN A 243 -14.66 -16.41 -3.41
CA GLN A 243 -15.23 -17.66 -3.87
C GLN A 243 -16.68 -17.83 -3.36
N GLY A 244 -17.62 -18.05 -4.27
CA GLY A 244 -19.05 -18.20 -3.96
C GLY A 244 -19.76 -16.91 -3.54
N GLN A 245 -19.09 -15.75 -3.58
CA GLN A 245 -19.68 -14.47 -3.19
C GLN A 245 -20.23 -13.66 -4.38
N LEU A 246 -19.64 -13.83 -5.57
CA LEU A 246 -19.99 -13.08 -6.78
C LEU A 246 -21.42 -13.35 -7.23
N GLU A 247 -22.14 -12.27 -7.54
CA GLU A 247 -23.52 -12.34 -8.04
C GLU A 247 -23.55 -12.41 -9.55
N LYS A 248 -24.59 -13.07 -10.09
CA LYS A 248 -24.79 -13.20 -11.53
C LYS A 248 -24.68 -11.86 -12.27
N GLN A 249 -25.35 -10.81 -11.76
CA GLN A 249 -25.30 -9.47 -12.37
C GLN A 249 -23.88 -8.88 -12.38
N THR A 250 -23.07 -9.15 -11.35
CA THR A 250 -21.67 -8.73 -11.31
C THR A 250 -20.85 -9.49 -12.35
N VAL A 251 -21.07 -10.80 -12.45
CA VAL A 251 -20.41 -11.66 -13.44
C VAL A 251 -20.76 -11.23 -14.87
N ASP A 252 -22.03 -10.94 -15.17
CA ASP A 252 -22.48 -10.39 -16.45
C ASP A 252 -21.69 -9.13 -16.82
N GLY A 253 -21.56 -8.20 -15.87
CA GLY A 253 -20.83 -6.94 -16.06
C GLY A 253 -19.33 -7.16 -16.33
N VAL A 254 -18.71 -8.08 -15.58
CA VAL A 254 -17.29 -8.46 -15.77
C VAL A 254 -17.07 -9.08 -17.15
N VAL A 255 -17.89 -10.07 -17.54
CA VAL A 255 -17.76 -10.75 -18.84
C VAL A 255 -17.94 -9.75 -19.98
N SER A 256 -18.99 -8.92 -19.93
CA SER A 256 -19.24 -7.87 -20.93
C SER A 256 -18.08 -6.87 -21.06
N ALA A 257 -17.35 -6.60 -19.97
CA ALA A 257 -16.18 -5.73 -20.01
C ALA A 257 -14.92 -6.40 -20.57
N LEU A 258 -14.78 -7.73 -20.41
CA LEU A 258 -13.61 -8.48 -20.87
C LEU A 258 -13.70 -8.90 -22.35
N MET A 259 -14.89 -9.07 -22.91
CA MET A 259 -15.07 -9.49 -24.32
C MET A 259 -14.31 -8.62 -25.35
N PRO A 260 -14.29 -7.28 -25.24
CA PRO A 260 -13.48 -6.45 -26.13
C PRO A 260 -11.98 -6.69 -25.99
N ALA A 261 -11.49 -7.09 -24.82
CA ALA A 261 -10.07 -7.37 -24.61
C ALA A 261 -9.63 -8.68 -25.27
N VAL A 262 -10.53 -9.66 -25.34
CA VAL A 262 -10.29 -10.95 -26.02
C VAL A 262 -10.30 -10.78 -27.54
N THR A 263 -11.22 -9.97 -28.06
CA THR A 263 -11.40 -9.78 -29.51
C THR A 263 -10.37 -8.84 -30.16
N ASN A 264 -9.92 -7.80 -29.46
CA ASN A 264 -9.05 -6.77 -30.03
C ASN A 264 -7.53 -7.08 -29.96
N SER A 265 -7.13 -8.31 -29.62
CA SER A 265 -5.73 -8.75 -29.59
C SER A 265 -4.77 -7.92 -28.71
N ASP A 266 -5.25 -7.23 -27.66
CA ASP A 266 -4.36 -6.61 -26.66
C ASP A 266 -3.76 -7.72 -25.79
N THR A 267 -2.57 -8.20 -26.18
CA THR A 267 -1.87 -9.33 -25.55
C THR A 267 -1.64 -9.15 -24.06
N HIS A 268 -1.57 -7.90 -23.57
CA HIS A 268 -1.40 -7.61 -22.14
C HIS A 268 -2.67 -7.83 -21.32
N LEU A 269 -3.84 -7.70 -21.94
CA LEU A 269 -5.13 -7.91 -21.29
C LEU A 269 -5.64 -9.34 -21.50
N LEU A 270 -5.27 -9.97 -22.62
CA LEU A 270 -5.74 -11.28 -23.03
C LEU A 270 -5.48 -12.37 -21.97
N GLY A 271 -4.25 -12.49 -21.48
CA GLY A 271 -3.88 -13.53 -20.51
C GLY A 271 -4.72 -13.48 -19.23
N PRO A 272 -4.72 -12.36 -18.49
CA PRO A 272 -5.58 -12.19 -17.32
C PRO A 272 -7.08 -12.35 -17.62
N ALA A 273 -7.56 -11.84 -18.76
CA ALA A 273 -8.97 -11.96 -19.15
C ALA A 273 -9.41 -13.42 -19.33
N LEU A 274 -8.63 -14.23 -20.05
CA LEU A 274 -8.93 -15.65 -20.26
C LEU A 274 -8.92 -16.43 -18.95
N VAL A 275 -7.98 -16.13 -18.04
CA VAL A 275 -7.94 -16.75 -16.71
C VAL A 275 -9.19 -16.41 -15.90
N ILE A 276 -9.64 -15.16 -15.94
CA ILE A 276 -10.89 -14.74 -15.27
C ILE A 276 -12.07 -15.51 -15.85
N LEU A 277 -12.24 -15.49 -17.18
CA LEU A 277 -13.38 -16.15 -17.83
C LEU A 277 -13.43 -17.64 -17.51
N ALA A 278 -12.29 -18.34 -17.65
CA ALA A 278 -12.19 -19.76 -17.34
C ALA A 278 -12.51 -20.07 -15.86
N SER A 279 -12.16 -19.17 -14.93
CA SER A 279 -12.48 -19.36 -13.50
C SER A 279 -13.97 -19.18 -13.19
N LEU A 280 -14.70 -18.38 -13.99
CA LEU A 280 -16.12 -18.09 -13.78
C LEU A 280 -17.03 -19.16 -14.42
N THR A 281 -16.57 -19.84 -15.47
CA THR A 281 -17.38 -20.82 -16.24
C THR A 281 -18.03 -21.92 -15.40
N PRO A 282 -17.35 -22.58 -14.44
CA PRO A 282 -17.97 -23.66 -13.67
C PRO A 282 -19.18 -23.22 -12.84
N SER A 283 -19.24 -21.94 -12.45
CA SER A 283 -20.30 -21.39 -11.60
C SER A 283 -21.33 -20.54 -12.35
N HIS A 284 -20.99 -20.06 -13.56
CA HIS A 284 -21.80 -19.12 -14.35
C HIS A 284 -21.70 -19.43 -15.85
N ALA A 285 -21.92 -20.70 -16.21
CA ALA A 285 -21.80 -21.17 -17.60
C ALA A 285 -22.79 -20.46 -18.55
N ASP A 286 -23.93 -20.02 -18.04
CA ASP A 286 -24.98 -19.31 -18.78
C ASP A 286 -24.59 -17.88 -19.21
N VAL A 287 -23.52 -17.33 -18.62
CA VAL A 287 -23.05 -15.96 -18.86
C VAL A 287 -21.69 -15.94 -19.57
N THR A 288 -20.89 -16.98 -19.37
CA THR A 288 -19.49 -17.02 -19.80
C THR A 288 -19.27 -17.75 -21.13
N VAL A 289 -20.27 -18.49 -21.63
CA VAL A 289 -20.24 -19.25 -22.89
C VAL A 289 -21.09 -18.55 -23.94
#